data_AF-A0A1F7VHX1-F1
#
_entry.id   AF-A0A1F7VHX1-F1
#
_cell.length_a   1.000
_cell.length_b   1.000
_cell.length_c   1.000
_cell.angle_alpha   90.00
_cell.angle_beta   90.00
_cell.angle_gamma   90.00
#
_symmetry.space_group_name_H-M   'P 1'
#
loop_
_entity.id
_entity.type
_entity.pdbx_description
1 polymer ?
#
loop_
_entity_poly.entity_id
_entity_poly.type
_entity_poly.pdbx_seq_one_letter_code
_entity_poly.pdbx_strand_id
1 'polypeptide(L)'
;MIAYEPLWAIGTGVTPTIHDVREVHLLIRSRLKDAGMERARVLYGGSVNAQNIYEFINDDDVDGVLVGGASVRLNSLRELINVVSEIG
;
A
#
# COMPACT_ATOMS: atom_id res chain seq x y z
N MET A 1 3.23 8.85 -9.69
CA MET A 1 2.72 7.80 -8.76
C MET A 1 1.53 8.39 -8.02
N ILE A 2 0.60 7.54 -7.59
CA ILE A 2 -0.54 7.89 -6.74
C ILE A 2 -0.47 7.00 -5.50
N ALA A 3 -0.74 7.56 -4.34
CA ALA A 3 -0.91 6.80 -3.10
C ALA A 3 -2.38 6.90 -2.67
N TYR A 4 -3.02 5.75 -2.48
CA TYR A 4 -4.38 5.66 -1.96
C TYR A 4 -4.33 5.55 -0.42
N GLU A 5 -4.93 6.52 0.26
CA GLU A 5 -5.07 6.52 1.72
C GLU A 5 -6.54 6.30 2.13
N PRO A 6 -6.88 5.17 2.77
CA PRO A 6 -8.22 4.88 3.27
C PRO A 6 -8.50 5.67 4.56
N LEU A 7 -8.91 6.94 4.44
CA LEU A 7 -9.19 7.80 5.61
C LEU A 7 -10.20 7.18 6.59
N TRP A 8 -11.13 6.37 6.10
CA TRP A 8 -12.13 5.65 6.91
C TRP A 8 -11.51 4.62 7.86
N ALA A 9 -10.27 4.17 7.61
CA ALA A 9 -9.53 3.23 8.45
C ALA A 9 -8.51 3.91 9.39
N ILE A 10 -8.22 5.20 9.18
CA ILE A 10 -7.18 5.89 9.96
C ILE A 10 -7.67 6.15 11.38
N GLY A 11 -6.88 5.71 12.38
CA GLY A 11 -7.16 5.93 13.80
C GLY A 11 -8.27 5.05 14.39
N THR A 12 -8.90 4.18 13.58
CA THR A 12 -9.95 3.27 14.05
C THR A 12 -9.42 1.93 14.58
N GLY A 13 -8.15 1.62 14.30
CA GLY A 13 -7.56 0.30 14.56
C GLY A 13 -7.98 -0.77 13.55
N VAL A 14 -8.85 -0.44 12.59
CA VAL A 14 -9.24 -1.33 11.50
C VAL A 14 -8.22 -1.21 10.39
N THR A 15 -7.64 -2.34 9.98
CA THR A 15 -6.81 -2.41 8.78
C THR A 15 -7.70 -2.91 7.63
N PRO A 16 -7.78 -2.17 6.51
CA PRO A 16 -8.45 -2.66 5.30
C PRO A 16 -7.86 -4.02 4.89
N THR A 17 -8.73 -4.91 4.45
CA THR A 17 -8.28 -6.19 3.89
C THR A 17 -7.62 -5.96 2.53
N ILE A 18 -6.81 -6.92 2.06
CA ILE A 18 -6.28 -6.84 0.70
C ILE A 18 -7.37 -6.74 -0.37
N HIS A 19 -8.55 -7.33 -0.14
CA HIS A 19 -9.68 -7.22 -1.05
C HIS A 19 -10.19 -5.78 -1.16
N ASP A 20 -10.36 -5.10 -0.02
CA ASP A 20 -10.78 -3.69 0.02
C ASP A 20 -9.78 -2.78 -0.73
N VAL A 21 -8.48 -3.04 -0.54
CA VAL A 21 -7.41 -2.27 -1.20
C VAL A 21 -7.41 -2.53 -2.72
N ARG A 22 -7.52 -3.80 -3.13
CA ARG A 22 -7.53 -4.20 -4.55
C ARG A 22 -8.70 -3.57 -5.30
N GLU A 23 -9.90 -3.58 -4.73
CA GLU A 23 -11.09 -2.99 -5.34
C GLU A 23 -10.86 -1.50 -5.66
N VAL A 24 -10.34 -0.74 -4.70
CA VAL A 24 -10.07 0.68 -4.88
C VAL A 24 -8.90 0.92 -5.84
N HIS A 25 -7.85 0.11 -5.79
CA HIS A 25 -6.72 0.20 -6.72
C HIS A 25 -7.17 -0.03 -8.17
N LEU A 26 -8.00 -1.05 -8.43
CA LEU A 26 -8.56 -1.31 -9.76
C LEU A 26 -9.41 -0.15 -10.27
N LEU A 27 -10.21 0.47 -9.39
CA LEU A 27 -10.96 1.67 -9.72
C LEU A 27 -10.04 2.84 -10.09
N ILE A 28 -8.99 3.09 -9.31
CA ILE A 28 -7.99 4.14 -9.58
C ILE A 28 -7.30 3.87 -10.93
N ARG A 29 -6.84 2.63 -11.18
CA ARG A 29 -6.19 2.24 -12.44
C ARG A 29 -7.12 2.47 -13.64
N SER A 30 -8.41 2.16 -13.51
CA SER A 30 -9.41 2.44 -14.54
C SER A 30 -9.46 3.94 -14.87
N ARG A 31 -9.47 4.82 -13.86
CA ARG A 31 -9.44 6.28 -14.07
C ARG A 31 -8.13 6.77 -14.69
N LEU A 32 -7.01 6.18 -14.30
CA LEU A 32 -5.70 6.53 -14.88
C LEU A 32 -5.63 6.13 -16.34
N LYS A 33 -6.19 4.97 -16.70
CA LYS A 33 -6.29 4.53 -18.09
C LYS A 33 -7.12 5.50 -18.93
N ASP A 34 -8.28 5.93 -18.43
CA ASP A 34 -9.13 6.93 -19.12
C ASP A 34 -8.39 8.25 -19.34
N ALA A 35 -7.46 8.59 -18.45
CA ALA A 35 -6.63 9.80 -18.52
C ALA A 35 -5.31 9.63 -19.30
N GLY A 36 -5.04 8.45 -19.90
CA GLY A 36 -3.77 8.16 -20.61
C GLY A 36 -2.54 8.07 -19.70
N MET A 37 -2.73 7.66 -18.44
CA MET A 37 -1.71 7.56 -17.40
C MET A 37 -1.54 6.12 -16.88
N GLU A 38 -1.76 5.10 -17.71
CA GLU A 38 -1.74 3.68 -17.30
C GLU A 38 -0.41 3.20 -16.71
N ARG A 39 0.68 3.93 -16.93
CA ARG A 39 2.02 3.65 -16.36
C ARG A 39 2.22 4.20 -14.94
N ALA A 40 1.27 4.97 -14.42
CA ALA A 40 1.39 5.51 -13.08
C ALA A 40 1.23 4.39 -12.04
N ARG A 41 2.21 4.27 -11.14
CA ARG A 41 2.14 3.36 -9.99
C ARG A 41 1.06 3.80 -9.00
N VAL A 42 0.30 2.85 -8.47
CA VAL A 42 -0.72 2.99 -7.43
C VAL A 42 -0.23 2.28 -6.16
N LEU A 43 0.11 3.07 -5.15
CA LEU A 43 0.64 2.61 -3.87
C LEU A 43 -0.46 2.60 -2.82
N TYR A 44 -0.39 1.64 -1.90
CA TYR A 44 -1.24 1.62 -0.71
C TYR A 44 -0.63 2.47 0.40
N GLY A 45 -1.37 3.46 0.91
CA GLY A 45 -0.94 4.40 1.95
C GLY A 45 -1.62 4.22 3.30
N GLY A 46 -2.32 3.09 3.53
CA GLY A 46 -2.91 2.80 4.83
C GLY A 46 -1.89 2.38 5.90
N SER A 47 -2.39 1.83 7.02
CA SER A 47 -1.53 1.42 8.13
C SER A 47 -0.73 0.15 7.80
N VAL A 48 0.49 0.33 7.31
CA VAL A 48 1.45 -0.75 7.00
C VAL A 48 2.49 -0.91 8.11
N ASN A 49 2.77 -2.16 8.48
CA ASN A 49 3.80 -2.58 9.43
C ASN A 49 4.45 -3.91 8.98
N ALA A 50 5.47 -4.37 9.69
CA ALA A 50 6.19 -5.59 9.31
C ALA A 50 5.33 -6.86 9.36
N GLN A 51 4.22 -6.84 10.12
CA GLN A 51 3.33 -7.99 10.26
C GLN A 51 2.35 -8.13 9.08
N ASN A 52 2.00 -7.02 8.40
CA ASN A 52 0.99 -7.03 7.33
C ASN A 52 1.52 -6.63 5.95
N ILE A 53 2.73 -6.07 5.85
CA ILE A 53 3.24 -5.55 4.57
C ILE A 53 3.26 -6.62 3.47
N TYR A 54 3.57 -7.87 3.83
CA TYR A 54 3.60 -9.01 2.89
C TYR A 54 2.26 -9.19 2.16
N GLU A 55 1.14 -9.03 2.86
CA GLU A 55 -0.21 -9.19 2.28
C GLU A 55 -0.44 -8.20 1.14
N PHE A 56 0.05 -6.97 1.30
CA PHE A 56 -0.12 -5.91 0.30
C PHE A 56 0.87 -6.02 -0.85
N ILE A 57 2.16 -6.25 -0.58
CA ILE A 57 3.19 -6.26 -1.63
C ILE A 57 3.21 -7.54 -2.47
N ASN A 58 2.56 -8.60 -2.00
CA ASN A 58 2.39 -9.85 -2.75
C ASN A 58 1.15 -9.84 -3.66
N ASP A 59 0.44 -8.71 -3.75
CA ASP A 59 -0.72 -8.53 -4.63
C ASP A 59 -0.32 -7.80 -5.91
N ASP A 60 -0.62 -8.41 -7.07
CA ASP A 60 -0.25 -7.86 -8.38
C ASP A 60 -0.89 -6.49 -8.68
N ASP A 61 -1.98 -6.13 -7.99
CA ASP A 61 -2.66 -4.85 -8.17
C ASP A 61 -2.11 -3.74 -7.24
N VAL A 62 -1.16 -4.05 -6.36
CA VAL A 62 -0.52 -3.11 -5.43
C VAL A 62 0.95 -2.90 -5.83
N ASP A 63 1.26 -1.73 -6.38
CA ASP A 63 2.63 -1.44 -6.89
C ASP A 63 3.65 -1.14 -5.77
N GLY A 64 3.21 -1.18 -4.51
CA GLY A 64 4.02 -0.90 -3.32
C GLY A 64 3.22 -0.15 -2.25
N VAL A 65 3.94 0.33 -1.24
CA VAL A 65 3.36 0.99 -0.06
C VAL A 65 3.97 2.37 0.19
N LEU A 66 3.16 3.30 0.70
CA LEU A 66 3.59 4.57 1.26
C LEU A 66 3.50 4.47 2.80
N VAL A 67 4.66 4.40 3.47
CA VAL A 67 4.71 4.13 4.91
C VAL A 67 4.73 5.43 5.72
N GLY A 68 3.69 5.64 6.53
CA GLY A 68 3.59 6.76 7.49
C GLY A 68 4.37 6.50 8.79
N GLY A 69 3.66 6.37 9.92
CA GLY A 69 4.27 6.35 11.27
C GLY A 69 5.32 5.27 11.55
N ALA A 70 5.34 4.16 10.79
CA ALA A 70 6.40 3.16 10.91
C ALA A 70 7.73 3.62 10.29
N SER A 71 7.72 4.60 9.38
CA SER A 71 8.93 5.13 8.73
C SER A 71 9.80 5.97 9.67
N VAL A 72 9.22 6.59 10.70
CA VAL A 72 9.94 7.48 11.62
C VAL A 72 10.60 6.74 12.78
N ARG A 73 10.42 5.42 12.89
CA ARG A 73 11.08 4.58 13.89
C ARG A 73 12.06 3.65 13.19
N LEU A 74 13.35 3.78 13.50
CA LEU A 74 14.41 3.03 12.83
C LEU A 74 14.18 1.51 12.85
N ASN A 75 13.78 0.95 13.98
CA ASN A 75 13.53 -0.49 14.11
C ASN A 75 12.36 -0.94 13.21
N SER A 76 11.23 -0.22 13.25
CA SER A 76 10.06 -0.53 12.43
C SER A 76 10.35 -0.39 10.93
N LEU A 77 11.07 0.66 10.53
CA LEU A 77 11.49 0.83 9.14
C LEU A 77 12.44 -0.29 8.69
N ARG A 78 13.39 -0.69 9.55
CA ARG A 78 14.31 -1.80 9.26
C ARG A 78 13.57 -3.11 9.08
N GLU A 79 12.60 -3.42 9.94
CA GLU A 79 11.77 -4.63 9.82
C GLU A 79 11.00 -4.63 8.48
N LEU A 80 10.39 -3.51 8.11
CA LEU A 80 9.70 -3.35 6.83
C LEU A 80 10.64 -3.60 5.64
N ILE A 81 11.84 -3.00 5.66
CA ILE A 81 12.84 -3.18 4.60
C ILE A 81 13.28 -4.64 4.50
N ASN A 82 13.49 -5.32 5.63
CA ASN A 82 13.86 -6.74 5.63
C ASN A 82 12.79 -7.60 4.95
N VAL A 83 11.52 -7.43 5.34
CA VAL A 83 10.40 -8.19 4.74
C VAL A 83 10.33 -7.96 3.23
N VAL A 84 10.47 -6.71 2.77
CA VAL A 84 10.44 -6.39 1.33
C VAL A 84 11.65 -6.95 0.59
N SER A 85 12.84 -6.94 1.22
CA SER A 85 14.08 -7.42 0.60
C SER A 85 14.13 -8.94 0.42
N GLU A 86 13.33 -9.69 1.18
CA GLU A 86 13.22 -11.15 1.07
C GLU A 86 12.34 -11.60 -0.11
N ILE A 87 11.57 -10.69 -0.71
CA ILE A 87 10.64 -10.97 -1.81
C ILE A 87 11.26 -10.63 -3.18
N GLY A 88 12.41 -9.95 -3.18
CA GLY A 88 13.14 -9.50 -4.38
C GLY A 88 14.25 -10.44 -4.86
#